data_AF-M1EGD2-F1
#
_entry.id   AF-M1EGD2-F1
#
_cell.length_a   1.000
_cell.length_b   1.000
_cell.length_c   1.000
_cell.angle_alpha   90.00
_cell.angle_beta   90.00
_cell.angle_gamma   90.00
#
_symmetry.space_group_name_H-M   'P 1'
#
loop_
_entity.id
_entity.type
_entity.pdbx_description
1 polymer ?
#
loop_
_entity_poly.entity_id
_entity_poly.type
_entity_poly.pdbx_seq_one_letter_code
_entity_poly.pdbx_strand_id
1 'polypeptide(L)'
;QHELELRRRMDASIVEKLQEHMTSNKMTKYFRQLILKLQKQKTNLVTHLSKIDGDIAQTTLNITNTNCRLDMHQKTLAELDKEVKKINDLITNSENEISRRTILIERKQGLINFFNKQLEQMVSELGGEEVGPLELEIKRLSKLIDENNTSVTQAQVTWLRLQQEMVKVTQEREEQLASLDMFKKEMHILEQKKLRIENKIDQEKKEQKEIERRMKDLDNDLKKLSALMSKNRSSSEGLQQDNLVTEKEFVRALKASERETIEMQERLNQLHEEKEATLSNLVEAEHQIMLWEKKIQLAKEMRASVDSETGQTEIRAMKAEIHRMKVRHGQLLKQQEKMIRDMELAVARRETISTQAKGQAKMDKKLLTRTDFHHQQTELRRKIRDIHKATEECTKTILELEETQKHVSSSLSEKQEQLLVMQSSTDELEADLDRLLALKQQNLSELVALQTRVKHLQAVKDGRYVFLFRSKQSLLHEHRRLDSRLAVISTVLERVKKENPQFQAALLKVSQTIASKLRPSESP
;
A
#
# COMPACT_ATOMS: atom_id res chain seq x y z
N GLN A 1 150.15 -107.57 -208.38
CA GLN A 1 149.05 -108.40 -208.94
C GLN A 1 147.88 -108.59 -207.97
N HIS A 2 148.05 -109.11 -206.75
CA HIS A 2 146.89 -109.45 -205.87
C HIS A 2 146.08 -108.23 -205.33
N GLU A 3 146.59 -107.03 -205.58
CA GLU A 3 146.02 -105.68 -205.37
C GLU A 3 144.53 -105.52 -205.76
N LEU A 4 144.03 -106.33 -206.70
CA LEU A 4 142.63 -106.32 -207.13
C LEU A 4 141.64 -106.94 -206.12
N GLU A 5 142.07 -107.87 -205.26
CA GLU A 5 141.13 -108.63 -204.42
C GLU A 5 140.73 -107.90 -203.13
N LEU A 6 141.56 -106.95 -202.69
CA LEU A 6 141.25 -105.97 -201.64
C LEU A 6 139.95 -105.20 -201.93
N ARG A 7 139.71 -104.84 -203.20
CA ARG A 7 138.60 -103.94 -203.58
C ARG A 7 137.24 -104.62 -203.47
N ARG A 8 137.07 -105.82 -204.05
CA ARG A 8 135.76 -106.49 -204.13
C ARG A 8 135.16 -106.89 -202.77
N ARG A 9 135.97 -107.21 -201.76
CA ARG A 9 135.46 -107.56 -200.43
C ARG A 9 134.99 -106.33 -199.64
N MET A 10 135.56 -105.16 -199.93
CA MET A 10 135.22 -103.89 -199.30
C MET A 10 133.82 -103.41 -199.71
N ASP A 11 133.50 -103.45 -201.01
CA ASP A 11 132.21 -103.00 -201.54
C ASP A 11 131.02 -103.83 -201.02
N ALA A 12 131.22 -105.15 -200.83
CA ALA A 12 130.17 -106.06 -200.37
C ALA A 12 129.66 -105.75 -198.94
N SER A 13 130.56 -105.44 -198.01
CA SER A 13 130.21 -105.21 -196.59
C SER A 13 129.42 -103.91 -196.37
N ILE A 14 129.56 -102.93 -197.28
CA ILE A 14 128.88 -101.62 -197.18
C ILE A 14 127.38 -101.75 -197.46
N VAL A 15 126.95 -102.70 -198.30
CA VAL A 15 125.53 -102.89 -198.67
C VAL A 15 124.73 -103.49 -197.51
N GLU A 16 125.29 -104.48 -196.81
CA GLU A 16 124.66 -105.16 -195.67
C GLU A 16 124.34 -104.16 -194.53
N LYS A 17 125.28 -103.26 -194.24
CA LYS A 17 125.14 -102.14 -193.29
C LYS A 17 123.94 -101.22 -193.54
N LEU A 18 123.50 -101.08 -194.79
CA LEU A 18 122.36 -100.21 -195.16
C LEU A 18 121.00 -100.91 -195.01
N GLN A 19 120.96 -102.24 -195.14
CA GLN A 19 119.69 -102.97 -195.17
C GLN A 19 119.10 -103.23 -193.77
N GLU A 20 119.94 -103.41 -192.74
CA GLU A 20 119.49 -103.45 -191.33
C GLU A 20 118.85 -102.12 -190.87
N HIS A 21 119.41 -100.99 -191.30
CA HIS A 21 118.98 -99.66 -190.85
C HIS A 21 117.52 -99.32 -191.22
N MET A 22 116.98 -99.97 -192.26
CA MET A 22 115.62 -99.73 -192.77
C MET A 22 114.53 -100.49 -192.00
N THR A 23 114.83 -101.62 -191.35
CA THR A 23 113.79 -102.50 -190.76
C THR A 23 113.38 -102.05 -189.36
N SER A 24 114.35 -101.75 -188.48
CA SER A 24 114.10 -101.51 -187.05
C SER A 24 113.27 -100.24 -186.76
N ASN A 25 113.33 -99.23 -187.64
CA ASN A 25 112.59 -97.96 -187.52
C ASN A 25 111.04 -98.15 -187.42
N LYS A 26 110.50 -99.28 -187.88
CA LYS A 26 109.09 -99.64 -187.67
C LYS A 26 108.74 -100.00 -186.22
N MET A 27 109.61 -100.72 -185.48
CA MET A 27 109.34 -101.14 -184.10
C MET A 27 109.18 -99.93 -183.15
N THR A 28 110.05 -98.92 -183.31
CA THR A 28 110.07 -97.70 -182.49
C THR A 28 108.72 -96.96 -182.46
N LYS A 29 107.92 -97.06 -183.53
CA LYS A 29 106.59 -96.42 -183.60
C LYS A 29 105.54 -97.15 -182.77
N TYR A 30 105.58 -98.49 -182.69
CA TYR A 30 104.59 -99.28 -181.95
C TYR A 30 104.78 -99.11 -180.42
N PHE A 31 106.03 -99.18 -179.93
CA PHE A 31 106.34 -98.96 -178.52
C PHE A 31 105.94 -97.56 -178.04
N ARG A 32 106.09 -96.51 -178.87
CA ARG A 32 105.65 -95.14 -178.52
C ARG A 32 104.15 -95.06 -178.20
N GLN A 33 103.27 -95.76 -178.93
CA GLN A 33 101.83 -95.75 -178.63
C GLN A 33 101.49 -96.45 -177.31
N LEU A 34 102.19 -97.54 -176.97
CA LEU A 34 101.97 -98.25 -175.71
C LEU A 34 102.40 -97.40 -174.50
N ILE A 35 103.56 -96.73 -174.61
CA ILE A 35 104.07 -95.80 -173.58
C ILE A 35 103.07 -94.66 -173.31
N LEU A 36 102.48 -94.07 -174.36
CA LEU A 36 101.49 -92.99 -174.21
C LEU A 36 100.22 -93.44 -173.47
N LYS A 37 99.73 -94.67 -173.70
CA LYS A 37 98.61 -95.23 -172.92
C LYS A 37 98.96 -95.41 -171.45
N LEU A 38 100.13 -95.98 -171.15
CA LEU A 38 100.60 -96.18 -169.78
C LEU A 38 100.85 -94.86 -169.04
N GLN A 39 101.40 -93.84 -169.72
CA GLN A 39 101.53 -92.49 -169.15
C GLN A 39 100.17 -91.89 -168.79
N LYS A 40 99.15 -92.02 -169.65
CA LYS A 40 97.80 -91.49 -169.38
C LYS A 40 97.08 -92.21 -168.24
N GLN A 41 97.31 -93.52 -168.06
CA GLN A 41 96.83 -94.24 -166.88
C GLN A 41 97.59 -93.84 -165.61
N LYS A 42 98.91 -93.68 -165.68
CA LYS A 42 99.74 -93.19 -164.56
C LYS A 42 99.30 -91.81 -164.09
N THR A 43 99.06 -90.85 -165.00
CA THR A 43 98.59 -89.52 -164.61
C THR A 43 97.23 -89.55 -163.92
N ASN A 44 96.30 -90.41 -164.36
CA ASN A 44 94.99 -90.53 -163.72
C ASN A 44 95.08 -91.16 -162.32
N LEU A 45 95.95 -92.15 -162.10
CA LEU A 45 96.19 -92.70 -160.77
C LEU A 45 96.86 -91.67 -159.84
N VAL A 46 97.80 -90.87 -160.36
CA VAL A 46 98.43 -89.79 -159.59
C VAL A 46 97.40 -88.71 -159.20
N THR A 47 96.52 -88.27 -160.11
CA THR A 47 95.50 -87.27 -159.75
C THR A 47 94.43 -87.80 -158.79
N HIS A 48 94.13 -89.10 -158.82
CA HIS A 48 93.28 -89.73 -157.80
C HIS A 48 93.97 -89.81 -156.43
N LEU A 49 95.27 -90.18 -156.38
CA LEU A 49 96.05 -90.18 -155.13
C LEU A 49 96.12 -88.77 -154.52
N SER A 50 96.54 -87.76 -155.29
CA SER A 50 96.60 -86.38 -154.81
C SER A 50 95.25 -85.81 -154.35
N LYS A 51 94.13 -86.37 -154.83
CA LYS A 51 92.79 -86.01 -154.36
C LYS A 51 92.46 -86.67 -153.01
N ILE A 52 92.77 -87.95 -152.87
CA ILE A 52 92.65 -88.69 -151.59
C ILE A 52 93.57 -88.08 -150.52
N ASP A 53 94.82 -87.74 -150.87
CA ASP A 53 95.75 -87.04 -149.96
C ASP A 53 95.19 -85.68 -149.52
N GLY A 54 94.51 -84.95 -150.43
CA GLY A 54 93.80 -83.71 -150.11
C GLY A 54 92.61 -83.91 -149.17
N ASP A 55 91.78 -84.93 -149.40
CA ASP A 55 90.64 -85.28 -148.53
C ASP A 55 91.11 -85.76 -147.14
N ILE A 56 92.24 -86.49 -147.08
CA ILE A 56 92.92 -86.89 -145.83
C ILE A 56 93.47 -85.66 -145.10
N ALA A 57 94.12 -84.72 -145.79
CA ALA A 57 94.61 -83.49 -145.20
C ALA A 57 93.46 -82.63 -144.64
N GLN A 58 92.36 -82.50 -145.39
CA GLN A 58 91.18 -81.74 -144.96
C GLN A 58 90.46 -82.38 -143.78
N THR A 59 90.31 -83.71 -143.75
CA THR A 59 89.73 -84.41 -142.60
C THR A 59 90.63 -84.38 -141.37
N THR A 60 91.95 -84.49 -141.55
CA THR A 60 92.94 -84.31 -140.47
C THR A 60 92.87 -82.89 -139.88
N LEU A 61 92.78 -81.87 -140.73
CA LEU A 61 92.63 -80.47 -140.31
C LEU A 61 91.29 -80.22 -139.59
N ASN A 62 90.21 -80.87 -140.02
CA ASN A 62 88.93 -80.83 -139.32
C ASN A 62 89.03 -81.47 -137.92
N ILE A 63 89.70 -82.63 -137.79
CA ILE A 63 89.91 -83.33 -136.51
C ILE A 63 90.77 -82.51 -135.54
N THR A 64 91.86 -81.91 -136.01
CA THR A 64 92.70 -81.04 -135.15
C THR A 64 91.96 -79.77 -134.74
N ASN A 65 91.13 -79.18 -135.63
CA ASN A 65 90.27 -78.05 -135.29
C ASN A 65 89.21 -78.43 -134.24
N THR A 66 88.52 -79.58 -134.37
CA THR A 66 87.56 -80.04 -133.34
C THR A 66 88.25 -80.37 -132.01
N ASN A 67 89.45 -80.96 -132.02
CA ASN A 67 90.19 -81.25 -130.80
C ASN A 67 90.70 -79.98 -130.13
N CYS A 68 91.15 -78.97 -130.90
CA CYS A 68 91.53 -77.66 -130.38
C CYS A 68 90.33 -76.96 -129.72
N ARG A 69 89.15 -77.01 -130.36
CA ARG A 69 87.89 -76.52 -129.76
C ARG A 69 87.50 -77.29 -128.50
N LEU A 70 87.69 -78.60 -128.46
CA LEU A 70 87.40 -79.43 -127.27
C LEU A 70 88.31 -79.06 -126.08
N ASP A 71 89.61 -78.91 -126.32
CA ASP A 71 90.59 -78.46 -125.33
C ASP A 71 90.31 -77.03 -124.84
N MET A 72 89.94 -76.11 -125.74
CA MET A 72 89.44 -74.78 -125.34
C MET A 72 88.18 -74.87 -124.46
N HIS A 73 87.20 -75.71 -124.82
CA HIS A 73 86.00 -75.89 -124.02
C HIS A 73 86.30 -76.52 -122.65
N GLN A 74 87.18 -77.51 -122.57
CA GLN A 74 87.64 -78.08 -121.30
C GLN A 74 88.37 -77.05 -120.42
N LYS A 75 89.20 -76.17 -121.00
CA LYS A 75 89.84 -75.06 -120.28
C LYS A 75 88.80 -74.09 -119.73
N THR A 76 87.85 -73.63 -120.55
CA THR A 76 86.76 -72.76 -120.06
C THR A 76 85.89 -73.42 -118.99
N LEU A 77 85.65 -74.73 -119.07
CA LEU A 77 84.93 -75.47 -118.04
C LEU A 77 85.73 -75.49 -116.73
N ALA A 78 87.03 -75.79 -116.78
CA ALA A 78 87.91 -75.80 -115.61
C ALA A 78 88.19 -74.40 -115.02
N GLU A 79 87.95 -73.32 -115.79
CA GLU A 79 87.96 -71.94 -115.32
C GLU A 79 86.64 -71.60 -114.61
N LEU A 80 85.49 -71.93 -115.20
CA LEU A 80 84.18 -71.78 -114.57
C LEU A 80 84.07 -72.59 -113.27
N ASP A 81 84.62 -73.80 -113.23
CA ASP A 81 84.64 -74.66 -112.03
C ASP A 81 85.48 -74.05 -110.88
N LYS A 82 86.52 -73.28 -111.21
CA LYS A 82 87.28 -72.47 -110.24
C LYS A 82 86.50 -71.22 -109.82
N GLU A 83 85.77 -70.59 -110.74
CA GLU A 83 84.91 -69.43 -110.45
C GLU A 83 83.79 -69.81 -109.47
N VAL A 84 83.10 -70.92 -109.72
CA VAL A 84 82.06 -71.49 -108.84
C VAL A 84 82.62 -71.80 -107.46
N LYS A 85 83.82 -72.39 -107.37
CA LYS A 85 84.48 -72.64 -106.07
C LYS A 85 84.79 -71.34 -105.30
N LYS A 86 85.39 -70.33 -105.95
CA LYS A 86 85.59 -69.00 -105.33
C LYS A 86 84.28 -68.39 -104.82
N ILE A 87 83.21 -68.47 -105.61
CA ILE A 87 81.89 -67.93 -105.24
C ILE A 87 81.32 -68.70 -104.04
N ASN A 88 81.44 -70.03 -104.01
CA ASN A 88 81.01 -70.85 -102.88
C ASN A 88 81.81 -70.51 -101.61
N ASP A 89 83.13 -70.38 -101.70
CA ASP A 89 83.99 -69.99 -100.57
C ASP A 89 83.62 -68.60 -100.02
N LEU A 90 83.30 -67.64 -100.91
CA LEU A 90 82.80 -66.31 -100.54
C LEU A 90 81.43 -66.37 -99.86
N ILE A 91 80.50 -67.20 -100.37
CA ILE A 91 79.19 -67.44 -99.75
C ILE A 91 79.38 -68.01 -98.34
N THR A 92 80.12 -69.11 -98.20
CA THR A 92 80.38 -69.74 -96.89
C THR A 92 81.06 -68.78 -95.90
N ASN A 93 81.99 -67.92 -96.35
CA ASN A 93 82.57 -66.89 -95.50
C ASN A 93 81.53 -65.83 -95.08
N SER A 94 80.64 -65.42 -95.99
CA SER A 94 79.57 -64.45 -95.68
C SER A 94 78.51 -65.02 -94.72
N GLU A 95 78.14 -66.30 -94.85
CA GLU A 95 77.21 -67.00 -93.95
C GLU A 95 77.79 -67.10 -92.52
N ASN A 96 79.08 -67.41 -92.41
CA ASN A 96 79.80 -67.42 -91.12
C ASN A 96 79.84 -66.03 -90.48
N GLU A 97 80.05 -64.97 -91.26
CA GLU A 97 80.05 -63.59 -90.76
C GLU A 97 78.64 -63.11 -90.38
N ILE A 98 77.60 -63.51 -91.12
CA ILE A 98 76.19 -63.28 -90.76
C ILE A 98 75.88 -63.96 -89.42
N SER A 99 76.24 -65.23 -89.25
CA SER A 99 76.04 -66.00 -88.02
C SER A 99 76.70 -65.31 -86.80
N ARG A 100 77.95 -64.87 -86.93
CA ARG A 100 78.65 -64.07 -85.90
C ARG A 100 77.92 -62.78 -85.56
N ARG A 101 77.40 -62.07 -86.57
CA ARG A 101 76.65 -60.82 -86.39
C ARG A 101 75.32 -61.04 -85.70
N THR A 102 74.59 -62.11 -86.02
CA THR A 102 73.35 -62.50 -85.30
C THR A 102 73.62 -62.70 -83.81
N ILE A 103 74.64 -63.48 -83.44
CA ILE A 103 75.03 -63.71 -82.04
C ILE A 103 75.42 -62.40 -81.34
N LEU A 104 76.06 -61.46 -82.04
CA LEU A 104 76.39 -60.14 -81.50
C LEU A 104 75.14 -59.25 -81.31
N ILE A 105 74.18 -59.32 -82.24
CA ILE A 105 72.90 -58.61 -82.17
C ILE A 105 72.07 -59.14 -81.00
N GLU A 106 71.94 -60.46 -80.83
CA GLU A 106 71.25 -61.08 -79.70
C GLU A 106 71.82 -60.64 -78.35
N ARG A 107 73.16 -60.62 -78.22
CA ARG A 107 73.84 -60.14 -77.01
C ARG A 107 73.58 -58.65 -76.75
N LYS A 108 73.59 -57.81 -77.80
CA LYS A 108 73.25 -56.39 -77.68
C LYS A 108 71.78 -56.19 -77.34
N GLN A 109 70.86 -56.96 -77.90
CA GLN A 109 69.45 -56.89 -77.57
C GLN A 109 69.18 -57.34 -76.13
N GLY A 110 69.89 -58.35 -75.63
CA GLY A 110 69.86 -58.73 -74.22
C GLY A 110 70.29 -57.59 -73.28
N LEU A 111 71.34 -56.85 -73.63
CA LEU A 111 71.79 -55.66 -72.89
C LEU A 111 70.78 -54.50 -72.99
N ILE A 112 70.20 -54.24 -74.16
CA ILE A 112 69.13 -53.23 -74.34
C ILE A 112 67.92 -53.58 -73.48
N ASN A 113 67.45 -54.83 -73.52
CA ASN A 113 66.33 -55.30 -72.71
C ASN A 113 66.61 -55.18 -71.20
N PHE A 114 67.87 -55.41 -70.78
CA PHE A 114 68.30 -55.21 -69.39
C PHE A 114 68.26 -53.73 -68.99
N PHE A 115 68.82 -52.83 -69.79
CA PHE A 115 68.81 -51.39 -69.49
C PHE A 115 67.40 -50.78 -69.55
N ASN A 116 66.57 -51.19 -70.52
CA ASN A 116 65.16 -50.79 -70.58
C ASN A 116 64.42 -51.21 -69.30
N LYS A 117 64.63 -52.44 -68.81
CA LYS A 117 64.01 -52.91 -67.58
C LYS A 117 64.51 -52.17 -66.32
N GLN A 118 65.77 -51.73 -66.31
CA GLN A 118 66.27 -50.85 -65.24
C GLN A 118 65.65 -49.44 -65.32
N LEU A 119 65.47 -48.89 -66.52
CA LEU A 119 64.76 -47.62 -66.71
C LEU A 119 63.30 -47.72 -66.28
N GLU A 120 62.56 -48.74 -66.72
CA GLU A 120 61.18 -49.02 -66.29
C GLU A 120 61.06 -49.10 -64.76
N GLN A 121 61.99 -49.77 -64.09
CA GLN A 121 62.01 -49.83 -62.62
C GLN A 121 62.27 -48.46 -61.99
N MET A 122 63.29 -47.71 -62.43
CA MET A 122 63.59 -46.38 -61.89
C MET A 122 62.44 -45.39 -62.13
N VAL A 123 61.80 -45.41 -63.31
CA VAL A 123 60.63 -44.57 -63.62
C VAL A 123 59.43 -44.98 -62.77
N SER A 124 59.22 -46.28 -62.50
CA SER A 124 58.18 -46.74 -61.58
C SER A 124 58.43 -46.32 -60.13
N GLU A 125 59.68 -46.32 -59.67
CA GLU A 125 60.07 -45.84 -58.34
C GLU A 125 59.95 -44.31 -58.20
N LEU A 126 60.08 -43.58 -59.31
CA LEU A 126 59.90 -42.11 -59.40
C LEU A 126 58.46 -41.66 -59.70
N GLY A 127 57.51 -42.58 -59.83
CA GLY A 127 56.08 -42.26 -59.97
C GLY A 127 55.56 -42.10 -61.40
N GLY A 128 56.30 -42.55 -62.42
CA GLY A 128 55.82 -42.70 -63.80
C GLY A 128 56.25 -41.61 -64.79
N GLU A 129 57.08 -40.66 -64.39
CA GLU A 129 57.64 -39.61 -65.28
C GLU A 129 59.18 -39.64 -65.25
N GLU A 130 59.84 -39.48 -66.40
CA GLU A 130 61.28 -39.21 -66.50
C GLU A 130 61.60 -37.75 -66.13
N VAL A 131 61.45 -37.39 -64.86
CA VAL A 131 61.86 -36.08 -64.31
C VAL A 131 63.30 -36.10 -63.78
N GLY A 132 64.06 -35.05 -64.05
CA GLY A 132 65.44 -34.91 -63.60
C GLY A 132 65.56 -34.73 -62.08
N PRO A 133 66.73 -35.02 -61.46
CA PRO A 133 66.93 -34.88 -60.01
C PRO A 133 66.63 -33.47 -59.46
N LEU A 134 66.90 -32.43 -60.25
CA LEU A 134 66.55 -31.05 -59.89
C LEU A 134 65.04 -30.79 -59.95
N GLU A 135 64.32 -31.41 -60.89
CA GLU A 135 62.86 -31.27 -61.02
C GLU A 135 62.13 -32.05 -59.92
N LEU A 136 62.70 -33.17 -59.47
CA LEU A 136 62.25 -33.90 -58.29
C LEU A 136 62.45 -33.07 -57.00
N GLU A 137 63.61 -32.43 -56.81
CA GLU A 137 63.82 -31.55 -55.65
C GLU A 137 62.95 -30.28 -55.75
N ILE A 138 62.70 -29.73 -56.94
CA ILE A 138 61.71 -28.65 -57.14
C ILE A 138 60.31 -29.12 -56.77
N LYS A 139 59.81 -30.25 -57.30
CA LYS A 139 58.50 -30.82 -56.94
C LYS A 139 58.37 -31.03 -55.43
N ARG A 140 59.43 -31.53 -54.78
CA ARG A 140 59.53 -31.73 -53.32
C ARG A 140 59.52 -30.41 -52.54
N LEU A 141 60.31 -29.42 -52.95
CA LEU A 141 60.37 -28.10 -52.30
C LEU A 141 59.06 -27.32 -52.48
N SER A 142 58.44 -27.36 -53.67
CA SER A 142 57.10 -26.80 -53.90
C SER A 142 56.06 -27.44 -52.98
N LYS A 143 56.01 -28.77 -52.89
CA LYS A 143 55.10 -29.47 -51.97
C LYS A 143 55.33 -29.08 -50.50
N LEU A 144 56.59 -28.92 -50.08
CA LEU A 144 56.94 -28.51 -48.72
C LEU A 144 56.63 -27.03 -48.45
N ILE A 145 56.73 -26.16 -49.47
CA ILE A 145 56.25 -24.78 -49.44
C ILE A 145 54.72 -24.75 -49.30
N ASP A 146 53.98 -25.58 -50.03
CA ASP A 146 52.51 -25.64 -49.96
C ASP A 146 52.01 -26.23 -48.63
N GLU A 147 52.68 -27.24 -48.08
CA GLU A 147 52.47 -27.75 -46.72
C GLU A 147 52.72 -26.67 -45.66
N ASN A 148 53.77 -25.86 -45.83
CA ASN A 148 54.06 -24.76 -44.91
C ASN A 148 53.07 -23.58 -45.09
N ASN A 149 52.64 -23.27 -46.31
CA ASN A 149 51.63 -22.24 -46.61
C ASN A 149 50.25 -22.63 -46.05
N THR A 150 49.87 -23.89 -46.15
CA THR A 150 48.62 -24.41 -45.55
C THR A 150 48.69 -24.43 -44.02
N SER A 151 49.85 -24.74 -43.43
CA SER A 151 50.10 -24.56 -41.99
C SER A 151 49.98 -23.10 -41.55
N VAL A 152 50.63 -22.16 -42.25
CA VAL A 152 50.60 -20.72 -41.96
C VAL A 152 49.18 -20.16 -42.07
N THR A 153 48.42 -20.53 -43.09
CA THR A 153 47.02 -20.06 -43.25
C THR A 153 46.09 -20.64 -42.19
N GLN A 154 46.25 -21.91 -41.79
CA GLN A 154 45.54 -22.48 -40.63
C GLN A 154 45.87 -21.76 -39.32
N ALA A 155 47.14 -21.41 -39.10
CA ALA A 155 47.58 -20.63 -37.95
C ALA A 155 47.00 -19.20 -37.95
N GLN A 156 46.96 -18.52 -39.12
CA GLN A 156 46.34 -17.21 -39.29
C GLN A 156 44.83 -17.23 -39.01
N VAL A 157 44.09 -18.21 -39.54
CA VAL A 157 42.65 -18.37 -39.27
C VAL A 157 42.40 -18.65 -37.77
N THR A 158 43.24 -19.47 -37.14
CA THR A 158 43.16 -19.75 -35.70
C THR A 158 43.45 -18.51 -34.86
N TRP A 159 44.46 -17.71 -35.24
CA TRP A 159 44.81 -16.45 -34.58
C TRP A 159 43.69 -15.40 -34.73
N LEU A 160 43.12 -15.22 -35.92
CA LEU A 160 41.99 -14.31 -36.14
C LEU A 160 40.76 -14.69 -35.31
N ARG A 161 40.45 -16.00 -35.20
CA ARG A 161 39.37 -16.48 -34.33
C ARG A 161 39.62 -16.12 -32.87
N LEU A 162 40.81 -16.44 -32.35
CA LEU A 162 41.19 -16.14 -30.97
C LEU A 162 41.21 -14.62 -30.68
N GLN A 163 41.64 -13.81 -31.65
CA GLN A 163 41.58 -12.35 -31.55
C GLN A 163 40.13 -11.85 -31.47
N GLN A 164 39.22 -12.39 -32.30
CA GLN A 164 37.81 -12.02 -32.28
C GLN A 164 37.09 -12.48 -31.00
N GLU A 165 37.45 -13.65 -30.47
CA GLU A 165 36.99 -14.13 -29.15
C GLU A 165 37.49 -13.22 -28.03
N MET A 166 38.77 -12.83 -28.04
CA MET A 166 39.35 -11.89 -27.07
C MET A 166 38.65 -10.51 -27.10
N VAL A 167 38.33 -9.99 -28.29
CA VAL A 167 37.59 -8.73 -28.44
C VAL A 167 36.18 -8.83 -27.86
N LYS A 168 35.45 -9.92 -28.12
CA LYS A 168 34.12 -10.16 -27.53
C LYS A 168 34.17 -10.21 -25.99
N VAL A 169 35.07 -11.01 -25.43
CA VAL A 169 35.25 -11.13 -23.97
C VAL A 169 35.67 -9.79 -23.34
N THR A 170 36.40 -8.94 -24.08
CA THR A 170 36.74 -7.59 -23.62
C THR A 170 35.51 -6.68 -23.58
N GLN A 171 34.66 -6.72 -24.62
CA GLN A 171 33.39 -5.97 -24.67
C GLN A 171 32.41 -6.44 -23.58
N GLU A 172 32.21 -7.75 -23.43
CA GLU A 172 31.40 -8.35 -22.36
C GLU A 172 31.88 -7.92 -20.97
N ARG A 173 33.21 -7.85 -20.76
CA ARG A 173 33.80 -7.35 -19.51
C ARG A 173 33.53 -5.86 -19.28
N GLU A 174 33.56 -5.03 -20.32
CA GLU A 174 33.25 -3.59 -20.23
C GLU A 174 31.76 -3.35 -19.92
N GLU A 175 30.85 -4.09 -20.55
CA GLU A 175 29.42 -4.09 -20.23
C GLU A 175 29.15 -4.55 -18.79
N GLN A 176 29.81 -5.62 -18.34
CA GLN A 176 29.73 -6.09 -16.95
C GLN A 176 30.22 -5.02 -15.96
N LEU A 177 31.36 -4.38 -16.22
CA LEU A 177 31.88 -3.28 -15.38
C LEU A 177 30.92 -2.09 -15.32
N ALA A 178 30.31 -1.70 -16.45
CA ALA A 178 29.30 -0.65 -16.49
C ALA A 178 28.05 -1.01 -15.67
N SER A 179 27.57 -2.26 -15.76
CA SER A 179 26.44 -2.75 -14.95
C SER A 179 26.77 -2.76 -13.45
N LEU A 180 27.98 -3.19 -13.08
CA LEU A 180 28.47 -3.25 -11.71
C LEU A 180 28.54 -1.85 -11.08
N ASP A 181 29.01 -0.85 -11.82
CA ASP A 181 29.02 0.55 -11.39
C ASP A 181 27.63 1.20 -11.37
N MET A 182 26.64 0.66 -12.07
CA MET A 182 25.23 1.02 -11.88
C MET A 182 24.67 0.41 -10.59
N PHE A 183 24.89 -0.89 -10.35
CA PHE A 183 24.45 -1.55 -9.12
C PHE A 183 25.09 -0.95 -7.85
N LYS A 184 26.35 -0.51 -7.89
CA LYS A 184 26.96 0.28 -6.79
C LYS A 184 26.17 1.55 -6.46
N LYS A 185 25.75 2.31 -7.49
CA LYS A 185 24.98 3.55 -7.31
C LYS A 185 23.59 3.24 -6.74
N GLU A 186 22.93 2.20 -7.22
CA GLU A 186 21.64 1.74 -6.69
C GLU A 186 21.75 1.28 -5.22
N MET A 187 22.77 0.48 -4.89
CA MET A 187 23.06 0.06 -3.52
C MET A 187 23.24 1.26 -2.60
N HIS A 188 24.04 2.26 -3.00
CA HIS A 188 24.23 3.46 -2.20
C HIS A 188 22.96 4.29 -2.04
N ILE A 189 22.13 4.38 -3.08
CA ILE A 189 20.80 5.02 -3.00
C ILE A 189 19.88 4.27 -2.02
N LEU A 190 19.97 2.93 -1.97
CA LEU A 190 19.20 2.10 -1.03
C LEU A 190 19.72 2.23 0.41
N GLU A 191 21.03 2.28 0.63
CA GLU A 191 21.65 2.59 1.94
C GLU A 191 21.21 3.96 2.46
N GLN A 192 21.24 4.99 1.60
CA GLN A 192 20.79 6.34 1.95
C GLN A 192 19.28 6.41 2.22
N LYS A 193 18.46 5.58 1.55
CA LYS A 193 17.03 5.43 1.87
C LYS A 193 16.83 4.71 3.21
N LYS A 194 17.57 3.62 3.45
CA LYS A 194 17.56 2.85 4.70
C LYS A 194 17.88 3.75 5.89
N LEU A 195 18.99 4.48 5.87
CA LEU A 195 19.41 5.38 6.94
C LEU A 195 18.36 6.47 7.26
N ARG A 196 17.69 7.01 6.24
CA ARG A 196 16.57 7.97 6.42
C ARG A 196 15.34 7.35 7.06
N ILE A 197 15.09 6.06 6.83
CA ILE A 197 13.97 5.32 7.44
C ILE A 197 14.33 4.93 8.88
N GLU A 198 15.55 4.46 9.14
CA GLU A 198 16.04 4.15 10.49
C GLU A 198 16.02 5.39 11.39
N ASN A 199 16.51 6.54 10.91
CA ASN A 199 16.44 7.81 11.63
C ASN A 199 15.00 8.26 11.95
N LYS A 200 14.03 7.95 11.08
CA LYS A 200 12.60 8.19 11.37
C LYS A 200 12.08 7.22 12.42
N ILE A 201 12.34 5.93 12.28
CA ILE A 201 11.94 4.90 13.25
C ILE A 201 12.48 5.23 14.65
N ASP A 202 13.72 5.72 14.77
CA ASP A 202 14.32 6.12 16.04
C ASP A 202 13.85 7.48 16.57
N GLN A 203 13.20 8.30 15.73
CA GLN A 203 12.46 9.49 16.18
C GLN A 203 11.07 9.12 16.71
N GLU A 204 10.30 8.32 15.95
CA GLU A 204 8.99 7.77 16.36
C GLU A 204 9.10 7.02 17.70
N LYS A 205 10.17 6.21 17.91
CA LYS A 205 10.45 5.54 19.20
C LYS A 205 10.72 6.51 20.37
N LYS A 206 11.19 7.73 20.12
CA LYS A 206 11.39 8.75 21.19
C LYS A 206 10.05 9.40 21.52
N GLU A 207 9.28 9.76 20.50
CA GLU A 207 7.95 10.36 20.64
C GLU A 207 6.98 9.40 21.34
N GLN A 208 6.99 8.10 20.98
CA GLN A 208 6.27 7.05 21.71
C GLN A 208 6.66 7.02 23.20
N LYS A 209 7.96 7.01 23.52
CA LYS A 209 8.44 7.01 24.91
C LYS A 209 8.10 8.28 25.68
N GLU A 210 7.90 9.40 24.99
CA GLU A 210 7.42 10.63 25.61
C GLU A 210 5.90 10.58 25.86
N ILE A 211 5.12 10.06 24.91
CA ILE A 211 3.69 9.82 25.07
C ILE A 211 3.44 8.83 26.22
N GLU A 212 4.19 7.73 26.31
CA GLU A 212 4.12 6.75 27.42
C GLU A 212 4.37 7.40 28.79
N ARG A 213 5.32 8.35 28.89
CA ARG A 213 5.54 9.13 30.11
C ARG A 213 4.36 10.03 30.42
N ARG A 214 3.93 10.86 29.47
CA ARG A 214 2.78 11.77 29.60
C ARG A 214 1.50 11.02 30.01
N MET A 215 1.27 9.82 29.45
CA MET A 215 0.15 8.95 29.84
C MET A 215 0.28 8.44 31.28
N LYS A 216 1.48 8.04 31.71
CA LYS A 216 1.74 7.62 33.09
C LYS A 216 1.56 8.77 34.10
N ASP A 217 1.96 9.98 33.73
CA ASP A 217 1.78 11.18 34.55
C ASP A 217 0.30 11.54 34.70
N LEU A 218 -0.49 11.46 33.61
CA LEU A 218 -1.95 11.61 33.64
C LEU A 218 -2.65 10.51 34.46
N ASP A 219 -2.20 9.25 34.40
CA ASP A 219 -2.69 8.15 35.24
C ASP A 219 -2.37 8.39 36.74
N ASN A 220 -1.18 8.89 37.06
CA ASN A 220 -0.83 9.32 38.42
C ASN A 220 -1.73 10.45 38.91
N ASP A 221 -2.04 11.45 38.07
CA ASP A 221 -2.91 12.58 38.43
C ASP A 221 -4.38 12.17 38.56
N LEU A 222 -4.88 11.26 37.70
CA LEU A 222 -6.20 10.66 37.83
C LEU A 222 -6.32 9.88 39.16
N LYS A 223 -5.27 9.16 39.57
CA LYS A 223 -5.21 8.49 40.87
C LYS A 223 -5.22 9.47 42.05
N LYS A 224 -4.49 10.59 41.96
CA LYS A 224 -4.55 11.68 42.96
C LYS A 224 -5.97 12.26 43.06
N LEU A 225 -6.60 12.57 41.92
CA LEU A 225 -7.96 13.09 41.87
C LEU A 225 -8.98 12.10 42.43
N SER A 226 -8.86 10.81 42.12
CA SER A 226 -9.70 9.75 42.69
C SER A 226 -9.58 9.66 44.21
N ALA A 227 -8.34 9.71 44.74
CA ALA A 227 -8.10 9.74 46.18
C ALA A 227 -8.67 11.01 46.86
N LEU A 228 -8.53 12.18 46.22
CA LEU A 228 -9.11 13.44 46.70
C LEU A 228 -10.63 13.42 46.68
N MET A 229 -11.27 12.88 45.62
CA MET A 229 -12.72 12.71 45.55
C MET A 229 -13.22 11.75 46.64
N SER A 230 -12.53 10.63 46.87
CA SER A 230 -12.85 9.68 47.95
C SER A 230 -12.75 10.34 49.33
N LYS A 231 -11.67 11.09 49.58
CA LYS A 231 -11.50 11.85 50.83
C LYS A 231 -12.60 12.90 51.01
N ASN A 232 -12.88 13.70 49.98
CA ASN A 232 -13.91 14.74 50.03
C ASN A 232 -15.31 14.14 50.25
N ARG A 233 -15.62 13.02 49.59
CA ARG A 233 -16.84 12.25 49.81
C ARG A 233 -16.96 11.79 51.27
N SER A 234 -15.93 11.15 51.83
CA SER A 234 -15.95 10.70 53.23
C SER A 234 -16.10 11.86 54.22
N SER A 235 -15.53 13.04 53.91
CA SER A 235 -15.69 14.26 54.71
C SER A 235 -17.11 14.82 54.63
N SER A 236 -17.75 14.74 53.45
CA SER A 236 -19.14 15.16 53.25
C SER A 236 -20.13 14.21 53.93
N GLU A 237 -19.90 12.90 53.83
CA GLU A 237 -20.70 11.87 54.51
C GLU A 237 -20.58 12.00 56.04
N GLY A 238 -19.38 12.31 56.56
CA GLY A 238 -19.16 12.67 57.97
C GLY A 238 -19.95 13.91 58.41
N LEU A 239 -19.78 15.04 57.71
CA LEU A 239 -20.51 16.28 58.03
C LEU A 239 -22.03 16.14 57.94
N GLN A 240 -22.55 15.32 57.01
CA GLN A 240 -23.98 15.00 56.95
C GLN A 240 -24.44 14.18 58.17
N GLN A 241 -23.64 13.23 58.63
CA GLN A 241 -23.92 12.45 59.83
C GLN A 241 -23.86 13.31 61.11
N ASP A 242 -22.88 14.22 61.23
CA ASP A 242 -22.75 15.13 62.36
C ASP A 242 -23.90 16.15 62.42
N ASN A 243 -24.31 16.69 61.26
CA ASN A 243 -25.52 17.52 61.16
C ASN A 243 -26.78 16.74 61.57
N LEU A 244 -26.92 15.48 61.16
CA LEU A 244 -28.05 14.63 61.53
C LEU A 244 -28.05 14.23 63.02
N VAL A 245 -26.89 14.17 63.68
CA VAL A 245 -26.78 13.97 65.13
C VAL A 245 -27.16 15.24 65.87
N THR A 246 -26.59 16.38 65.50
CA THR A 246 -26.88 17.68 66.14
C THR A 246 -28.33 18.12 65.96
N GLU A 247 -28.95 17.90 64.79
CA GLU A 247 -30.39 18.08 64.57
C GLU A 247 -31.23 17.26 65.57
N LYS A 248 -30.90 15.97 65.74
CA LYS A 248 -31.59 15.09 66.71
C LYS A 248 -31.37 15.55 68.16
N GLU A 249 -30.24 16.16 68.47
CA GLU A 249 -29.97 16.73 69.79
C GLU A 249 -30.74 18.02 70.03
N PHE A 250 -30.82 18.93 69.06
CA PHE A 250 -31.70 20.10 69.13
C PHE A 250 -33.18 19.70 69.28
N VAL A 251 -33.66 18.70 68.53
CA VAL A 251 -35.03 18.19 68.65
C VAL A 251 -35.29 17.51 70.01
N ARG A 252 -34.28 16.86 70.61
CA ARG A 252 -34.37 16.33 71.99
C ARG A 252 -34.42 17.44 73.04
N ALA A 253 -33.58 18.47 72.89
CA ALA A 253 -33.51 19.60 73.81
C ALA A 253 -34.80 20.45 73.76
N LEU A 254 -35.33 20.71 72.56
CA LEU A 254 -36.63 21.36 72.37
C LEU A 254 -37.73 20.56 73.08
N LYS A 255 -37.80 19.23 72.86
CA LYS A 255 -38.77 18.33 73.52
C LYS A 255 -38.56 18.16 75.02
N ALA A 256 -37.42 18.56 75.58
CA ALA A 256 -37.22 18.65 77.03
C ALA A 256 -37.81 19.98 77.54
N SER A 257 -37.44 21.10 76.92
CA SER A 257 -37.95 22.44 77.26
C SER A 257 -39.47 22.56 77.08
N GLU A 258 -40.05 21.91 76.07
CA GLU A 258 -41.51 21.78 75.89
C GLU A 258 -42.18 21.10 77.09
N ARG A 259 -41.60 20.01 77.63
CA ARG A 259 -42.13 19.32 78.82
C ARG A 259 -41.96 20.15 80.08
N GLU A 260 -40.80 20.77 80.27
CA GLU A 260 -40.54 21.68 81.40
C GLU A 260 -41.54 22.85 81.38
N THR A 261 -41.88 23.38 80.20
CA THR A 261 -42.90 24.41 80.03
C THR A 261 -44.30 23.91 80.39
N ILE A 262 -44.66 22.68 79.99
CA ILE A 262 -45.94 22.05 80.36
C ILE A 262 -46.01 21.82 81.88
N GLU A 263 -44.99 21.24 82.50
CA GLU A 263 -44.92 21.06 83.96
C GLU A 263 -45.05 22.39 84.72
N MET A 264 -44.42 23.45 84.22
CA MET A 264 -44.52 24.79 84.83
C MET A 264 -45.91 25.41 84.64
N GLN A 265 -46.59 25.15 83.52
CA GLN A 265 -47.99 25.56 83.31
C GLN A 265 -48.96 24.76 84.20
N GLU A 266 -48.73 23.46 84.40
CA GLU A 266 -49.50 22.64 85.34
C GLU A 266 -49.35 23.13 86.78
N ARG A 267 -48.12 23.46 87.22
CA ARG A 267 -47.85 24.10 88.52
C ARG A 267 -48.53 25.47 88.64
N LEU A 268 -48.56 26.27 87.57
CA LEU A 268 -49.25 27.56 87.54
C LEU A 268 -50.76 27.36 87.72
N ASN A 269 -51.36 26.39 87.03
CA ASN A 269 -52.78 26.06 87.16
C ASN A 269 -53.11 25.60 88.59
N GLN A 270 -52.30 24.73 89.19
CA GLN A 270 -52.45 24.28 90.58
C GLN A 270 -52.40 25.46 91.57
N LEU A 271 -51.42 26.36 91.44
CA LEU A 271 -51.33 27.58 92.25
C LEU A 271 -52.50 28.54 92.00
N HIS A 272 -53.12 28.51 90.81
CA HIS A 272 -54.31 29.29 90.52
C HIS A 272 -55.55 28.70 91.20
N GLU A 273 -55.74 27.39 91.18
CA GLU A 273 -56.81 26.66 91.88
C GLU A 273 -56.68 26.83 93.40
N GLU A 274 -55.48 26.71 93.96
CA GLU A 274 -55.20 26.98 95.38
C GLU A 274 -55.52 28.44 95.76
N LYS A 275 -55.19 29.40 94.88
CA LYS A 275 -55.54 30.82 95.07
C LYS A 275 -57.05 31.05 95.03
N GLU A 276 -57.79 30.41 94.12
CA GLU A 276 -59.25 30.55 94.07
C GLU A 276 -59.94 29.88 95.26
N ALA A 277 -59.46 28.71 95.69
CA ALA A 277 -59.94 28.04 96.90
C ALA A 277 -59.68 28.88 98.16
N THR A 278 -58.49 29.47 98.31
CA THR A 278 -58.17 30.35 99.45
C THR A 278 -58.93 31.67 99.41
N LEU A 279 -59.22 32.23 98.23
CA LEU A 279 -60.14 33.37 98.08
C LEU A 279 -61.58 33.02 98.45
N SER A 280 -62.08 31.83 98.06
CA SER A 280 -63.41 31.36 98.46
C SER A 280 -63.51 31.18 99.99
N ASN A 281 -62.47 30.60 100.61
CA ASN A 281 -62.38 30.45 102.06
C ASN A 281 -62.33 31.81 102.79
N LEU A 282 -61.64 32.81 102.22
CA LEU A 282 -61.62 34.18 102.74
C LEU A 282 -63.02 34.81 102.68
N VAL A 283 -63.70 34.71 101.53
CA VAL A 283 -65.07 35.24 101.37
C VAL A 283 -66.05 34.55 102.32
N GLU A 284 -65.94 33.23 102.56
CA GLU A 284 -66.75 32.58 103.59
C GLU A 284 -66.42 33.08 105.00
N ALA A 285 -65.13 33.28 105.33
CA ALA A 285 -64.72 33.85 106.61
C ALA A 285 -65.28 35.28 106.82
N GLU A 286 -65.28 36.13 105.78
CA GLU A 286 -65.91 37.45 105.80
C GLU A 286 -67.43 37.38 106.03
N HIS A 287 -68.11 36.41 105.39
CA HIS A 287 -69.54 36.16 105.66
C HIS A 287 -69.78 35.71 107.11
N GLN A 288 -68.94 34.84 107.67
CA GLN A 288 -69.03 34.43 109.07
C GLN A 288 -68.77 35.61 110.02
N ILE A 289 -67.81 36.50 109.71
CA ILE A 289 -67.55 37.73 110.47
C ILE A 289 -68.80 38.61 110.46
N MET A 290 -69.39 38.93 109.30
CA MET A 290 -70.62 39.73 109.22
C MET A 290 -71.81 39.08 109.95
N LEU A 291 -71.92 37.74 109.92
CA LEU A 291 -72.94 37.01 110.69
C LEU A 291 -72.72 37.15 112.20
N TRP A 292 -71.47 37.13 112.69
CA TRP A 292 -71.13 37.37 114.09
C TRP A 292 -71.29 38.83 114.51
N GLU A 293 -70.91 39.79 113.68
CA GLU A 293 -71.16 41.21 113.91
C GLU A 293 -72.67 41.49 114.02
N LYS A 294 -73.48 40.92 113.13
CA LYS A 294 -74.94 41.03 113.19
C LYS A 294 -75.53 40.39 114.46
N LYS A 295 -75.03 39.22 114.88
CA LYS A 295 -75.42 38.60 116.17
C LYS A 295 -75.03 39.49 117.36
N ILE A 296 -73.83 40.07 117.35
CA ILE A 296 -73.33 40.97 118.40
C ILE A 296 -74.15 42.26 118.43
N GLN A 297 -74.51 42.82 117.27
CA GLN A 297 -75.35 44.02 117.18
C GLN A 297 -76.76 43.75 117.68
N LEU A 298 -77.40 42.64 117.29
CA LEU A 298 -78.68 42.21 117.86
C LEU A 298 -78.59 41.97 119.38
N ALA A 299 -77.47 41.43 119.88
CA ALA A 299 -77.26 41.27 121.32
C ALA A 299 -77.08 42.61 122.07
N LYS A 300 -76.44 43.60 121.43
CA LYS A 300 -76.36 44.99 121.94
C LYS A 300 -77.73 45.67 121.93
N GLU A 301 -78.54 45.47 120.89
CA GLU A 301 -79.88 46.04 120.76
C GLU A 301 -80.89 45.39 121.71
N MET A 302 -80.83 44.06 121.91
CA MET A 302 -81.58 43.36 122.95
C MET A 302 -81.17 43.84 124.35
N ARG A 303 -79.87 44.04 124.61
CA ARG A 303 -79.41 44.63 125.88
C ARG A 303 -79.94 46.06 126.04
N ALA A 304 -79.79 46.92 125.03
CA ALA A 304 -80.22 48.32 125.09
C ALA A 304 -81.74 48.50 125.17
N SER A 305 -82.54 47.52 124.71
CA SER A 305 -83.99 47.51 124.89
C SER A 305 -84.42 47.00 126.27
N VAL A 306 -83.66 46.08 126.89
CA VAL A 306 -83.85 45.66 128.30
C VAL A 306 -83.38 46.74 129.29
N ASP A 307 -82.23 47.35 129.03
CA ASP A 307 -81.67 48.48 129.80
C ASP A 307 -82.36 49.82 129.48
N SER A 308 -83.33 49.82 128.55
CA SER A 308 -84.03 51.03 128.09
C SER A 308 -84.71 51.76 129.24
N GLU A 309 -84.59 53.09 129.23
CA GLU A 309 -85.32 53.92 130.18
C GLU A 309 -86.85 53.78 130.08
N THR A 310 -87.43 53.20 129.01
CA THR A 310 -88.86 52.89 128.97
C THR A 310 -89.26 51.94 130.11
N GLY A 311 -88.55 50.80 130.25
CA GLY A 311 -88.81 49.86 131.34
C GLY A 311 -88.38 50.41 132.71
N GLN A 312 -87.25 51.13 132.78
CA GLN A 312 -86.81 51.73 134.04
C GLN A 312 -87.67 52.91 134.49
N THR A 313 -88.31 53.67 133.59
CA THR A 313 -89.23 54.76 133.97
C THR A 313 -90.57 54.22 134.44
N GLU A 314 -91.10 53.14 133.83
CA GLU A 314 -92.24 52.41 134.39
C GLU A 314 -91.91 51.82 135.77
N ILE A 315 -90.76 51.18 135.94
CA ILE A 315 -90.30 50.66 137.25
C ILE A 315 -90.08 51.79 138.27
N ARG A 316 -89.53 52.95 137.87
CA ARG A 316 -89.40 54.14 138.73
C ARG A 316 -90.76 54.75 139.08
N ALA A 317 -91.71 54.78 138.14
CA ALA A 317 -93.07 55.26 138.36
C ALA A 317 -93.85 54.32 139.29
N MET A 318 -93.73 53.00 139.11
CA MET A 318 -94.28 52.00 140.05
C MET A 318 -93.62 52.11 141.42
N LYS A 319 -92.30 52.30 141.52
CA LYS A 319 -91.61 52.56 142.80
C LYS A 319 -92.07 53.87 143.45
N ALA A 320 -92.28 54.92 142.66
CA ALA A 320 -92.78 56.21 143.14
C ALA A 320 -94.25 56.14 143.57
N GLU A 321 -95.10 55.36 142.89
CA GLU A 321 -96.49 55.14 143.29
C GLU A 321 -96.59 54.17 144.47
N ILE A 322 -95.71 53.16 144.59
CA ILE A 322 -95.54 52.37 145.82
C ILE A 322 -95.06 53.26 146.97
N HIS A 323 -94.17 54.23 146.72
CA HIS A 323 -93.75 55.20 147.74
C HIS A 323 -94.90 56.15 148.10
N ARG A 324 -95.68 56.66 147.14
CA ARG A 324 -96.91 57.42 147.39
C ARG A 324 -97.96 56.59 148.13
N MET A 325 -98.11 55.30 147.84
CA MET A 325 -98.99 54.38 148.56
C MET A 325 -98.51 54.13 149.98
N LYS A 326 -97.19 54.00 150.22
CA LYS A 326 -96.60 53.91 151.56
C LYS A 326 -96.73 55.21 152.35
N VAL A 327 -96.55 56.37 151.70
CA VAL A 327 -96.81 57.69 152.30
C VAL A 327 -98.30 57.88 152.57
N ARG A 328 -99.20 57.48 151.65
CA ARG A 328 -100.66 57.48 151.83
C ARG A 328 -101.09 56.50 152.93
N HIS A 329 -100.40 55.38 153.11
CA HIS A 329 -100.61 54.44 154.23
C HIS A 329 -100.14 55.03 155.57
N GLY A 330 -98.97 55.70 155.61
CA GLY A 330 -98.51 56.43 156.79
C GLY A 330 -99.37 57.65 157.13
N GLN A 331 -99.93 58.31 156.12
CA GLN A 331 -100.96 59.34 156.27
C GLN A 331 -102.27 58.74 156.75
N LEU A 332 -102.70 57.57 156.25
CA LEU A 332 -103.86 56.83 156.74
C LEU A 332 -103.71 56.41 158.20
N LEU A 333 -102.53 55.97 158.64
CA LEU A 333 -102.25 55.66 160.05
C LEU A 333 -102.33 56.91 160.93
N LYS A 334 -101.71 58.03 160.52
CA LYS A 334 -101.84 59.32 161.22
C LYS A 334 -103.27 59.88 161.17
N GLN A 335 -104.00 59.60 160.10
CA GLN A 335 -105.43 59.90 159.98
C GLN A 335 -106.28 58.95 160.82
N GLN A 336 -105.86 57.73 161.13
CA GLN A 336 -106.56 56.82 162.04
C GLN A 336 -106.42 57.31 163.49
N GLU A 337 -105.23 57.71 163.92
CA GLU A 337 -105.02 58.37 165.21
C GLU A 337 -105.73 59.73 165.32
N LYS A 338 -105.83 60.49 164.23
CA LYS A 338 -106.59 61.75 164.21
C LYS A 338 -108.10 61.51 164.14
N MET A 339 -108.57 60.52 163.38
CA MET A 339 -109.97 60.13 163.28
C MET A 339 -110.51 59.60 164.61
N ILE A 340 -109.67 59.01 165.47
CA ILE A 340 -110.06 58.66 166.84
C ILE A 340 -110.34 59.92 167.71
N ARG A 341 -109.71 61.07 167.41
CA ARG A 341 -109.92 62.35 168.14
C ARG A 341 -110.93 63.29 167.47
N ASP A 342 -111.03 63.24 166.14
CA ASP A 342 -111.98 64.05 165.36
C ASP A 342 -113.38 63.37 165.28
N MET A 343 -113.48 62.05 165.51
CA MET A 343 -114.78 61.34 165.65
C MET A 343 -115.52 61.71 166.94
N GLU A 344 -114.80 62.22 167.95
CA GLU A 344 -115.38 62.72 169.20
C GLU A 344 -115.99 64.14 169.04
N LEU A 345 -115.80 64.80 167.89
CA LEU A 345 -116.18 66.21 167.69
C LEU A 345 -116.87 66.50 166.33
N ALA A 346 -118.00 65.82 166.11
CA ALA A 346 -118.99 65.99 165.02
C ALA A 346 -118.51 65.63 163.59
N VAL A 347 -119.17 64.73 162.84
CA VAL A 347 -120.59 64.77 162.43
C VAL A 347 -120.94 66.00 161.55
N ALA A 348 -120.11 66.32 160.54
CA ALA A 348 -120.50 67.19 159.41
C ALA A 348 -119.67 66.99 158.10
N ARG A 349 -120.29 66.38 157.05
CA ARG A 349 -120.40 66.77 155.60
C ARG A 349 -119.21 67.52 154.89
N ARG A 350 -118.78 67.30 153.61
CA ARG A 350 -119.21 66.42 152.46
C ARG A 350 -118.25 66.40 151.18
N GLU A 351 -118.66 65.76 150.06
CA GLU A 351 -118.03 65.37 148.72
C GLU A 351 -117.80 66.48 147.60
N THR A 352 -117.32 66.35 146.31
CA THR A 352 -116.26 65.67 145.42
C THR A 352 -116.24 66.40 143.99
N ILE A 353 -115.78 66.07 142.73
CA ILE A 353 -115.18 64.96 141.87
C ILE A 353 -114.74 65.48 140.40
N SER A 354 -114.17 64.65 139.45
CA SER A 354 -114.30 64.64 137.91
C SER A 354 -113.05 64.61 136.93
N THR A 355 -113.23 64.55 135.56
CA THR A 355 -112.21 64.36 134.42
C THR A 355 -112.49 65.22 133.11
N GLN A 356 -111.94 65.14 131.85
CA GLN A 356 -111.20 64.17 130.93
C GLN A 356 -110.66 64.81 129.57
N ALA A 357 -109.87 64.13 128.66
CA ALA A 357 -109.42 64.62 127.30
C ALA A 357 -108.84 63.55 126.26
N LYS A 358 -108.72 63.82 124.90
CA LYS A 358 -108.12 63.03 123.72
C LYS A 358 -107.99 63.91 122.39
N GLY A 359 -107.42 63.61 121.16
CA GLY A 359 -106.51 62.58 120.51
C GLY A 359 -106.71 62.31 118.94
N GLN A 360 -105.66 62.28 118.03
CA GLN A 360 -105.49 61.59 116.65
C GLN A 360 -104.47 62.23 115.60
N ALA A 361 -104.09 61.57 114.45
CA ALA A 361 -103.24 62.07 113.29
C ALA A 361 -103.37 61.31 111.89
N LYS A 362 -102.78 61.76 110.73
CA LYS A 362 -103.00 61.23 109.29
C LYS A 362 -102.01 61.63 108.08
N MET A 363 -101.86 60.76 107.02
CA MET A 363 -101.67 60.90 105.49
C MET A 363 -100.38 61.55 104.82
N ASP A 364 -99.95 61.59 103.49
CA ASP A 364 -100.22 61.07 102.07
C ASP A 364 -99.04 61.48 101.03
N LYS A 365 -98.83 61.30 99.67
CA LYS A 365 -99.17 60.42 98.45
C LYS A 365 -98.38 60.78 97.09
N LYS A 366 -98.40 59.92 95.99
CA LYS A 366 -98.22 60.14 94.46
C LYS A 366 -96.89 59.91 93.61
N LEU A 367 -96.90 60.10 92.24
CA LEU A 367 -96.12 59.41 91.13
C LEU A 367 -95.85 60.23 89.79
N LEU A 368 -94.74 60.00 88.99
CA LEU A 368 -94.62 60.11 87.47
C LEU A 368 -93.23 59.63 86.85
N THR A 369 -93.05 59.65 85.50
CA THR A 369 -92.12 58.85 84.62
C THR A 369 -90.83 59.53 84.06
N ARG A 370 -89.80 58.73 83.66
CA ARG A 370 -88.61 59.13 82.83
C ARG A 370 -87.87 57.93 82.19
N THR A 371 -88.03 57.64 80.90
CA THR A 371 -87.34 56.48 80.22
C THR A 371 -86.83 56.71 78.78
N ASP A 372 -87.64 57.25 77.87
CA ASP A 372 -87.53 56.84 76.45
C ASP A 372 -86.39 57.50 75.65
N PHE A 373 -85.84 58.62 76.11
CA PHE A 373 -84.76 59.33 75.42
C PHE A 373 -83.38 58.64 75.47
N HIS A 374 -83.16 57.68 76.36
CA HIS A 374 -81.82 57.11 76.55
C HIS A 374 -81.46 56.02 75.52
N HIS A 375 -82.46 55.33 74.96
CA HIS A 375 -82.26 54.14 74.12
C HIS A 375 -81.75 54.48 72.70
N GLN A 376 -82.27 55.55 72.08
CA GLN A 376 -81.80 56.02 70.77
C GLN A 376 -80.34 56.52 70.82
N GLN A 377 -79.89 57.06 71.97
CA GLN A 377 -78.53 57.55 72.16
C GLN A 377 -77.49 56.41 72.25
N THR A 378 -77.85 55.25 72.79
CA THR A 378 -76.99 54.06 72.83
C THR A 378 -76.95 53.32 71.48
N GLU A 379 -78.08 53.24 70.77
CA GLU A 379 -78.18 52.69 69.41
C GLU A 379 -77.20 53.33 68.42
N LEU A 380 -77.20 54.67 68.32
CA LEU A 380 -76.35 55.39 67.37
C LEU A 380 -74.86 55.27 67.72
N ARG A 381 -74.52 55.30 69.02
CA ARG A 381 -73.13 55.09 69.49
C ARG A 381 -72.62 53.67 69.26
N ARG A 382 -73.50 52.68 69.16
CA ARG A 382 -73.15 51.31 68.74
C ARG A 382 -72.82 51.28 67.24
N LYS A 383 -73.75 51.71 66.39
CA LYS A 383 -73.58 51.75 64.92
C LYS A 383 -72.32 52.52 64.48
N ILE A 384 -71.97 53.63 65.15
CA ILE A 384 -70.72 54.38 64.87
C ILE A 384 -69.46 53.55 65.16
N ARG A 385 -69.41 52.79 66.26
CA ARG A 385 -68.26 51.92 66.58
C ARG A 385 -68.17 50.74 65.64
N ASP A 386 -69.30 50.13 65.32
CA ASP A 386 -69.35 48.95 64.44
C ASP A 386 -68.86 49.32 63.02
N ILE A 387 -69.23 50.52 62.52
CA ILE A 387 -68.73 51.07 61.26
C ILE A 387 -67.24 51.46 61.36
N HIS A 388 -66.77 52.04 62.47
CA HIS A 388 -65.34 52.33 62.66
C HIS A 388 -64.50 51.05 62.62
N LYS A 389 -64.92 50.00 63.35
CA LYS A 389 -64.21 48.72 63.38
C LYS A 389 -64.19 48.03 62.01
N ALA A 390 -65.30 48.06 61.28
CA ALA A 390 -65.35 47.59 59.89
C ALA A 390 -64.43 48.42 58.97
N THR A 391 -64.28 49.73 59.20
CA THR A 391 -63.37 50.59 58.44
C THR A 391 -61.90 50.27 58.75
N GLU A 392 -61.56 50.03 60.02
CA GLU A 392 -60.22 49.59 60.47
C GLU A 392 -59.86 48.18 59.98
N GLU A 393 -60.85 47.30 59.83
CA GLU A 393 -60.67 45.98 59.22
C GLU A 393 -60.46 46.10 57.71
N CYS A 394 -61.24 46.95 57.03
CA CYS A 394 -61.01 47.26 55.62
C CYS A 394 -59.62 47.88 55.37
N THR A 395 -59.17 48.86 56.16
CA THR A 395 -57.84 49.47 55.94
C THR A 395 -56.69 48.50 56.19
N LYS A 396 -56.82 47.55 57.13
CA LYS A 396 -55.87 46.44 57.27
C LYS A 396 -55.84 45.55 56.02
N THR A 397 -57.00 45.12 55.52
CA THR A 397 -57.03 44.31 54.29
C THR A 397 -56.48 45.05 53.07
N ILE A 398 -56.61 46.39 53.00
CA ILE A 398 -55.99 47.21 51.96
C ILE A 398 -54.46 47.19 52.08
N LEU A 399 -53.92 47.40 53.30
CA LEU A 399 -52.47 47.34 53.52
C LEU A 399 -51.89 45.94 53.24
N GLU A 400 -52.58 44.87 53.63
CA GLU A 400 -52.22 43.48 53.32
C GLU A 400 -52.24 43.22 51.80
N LEU A 401 -53.21 43.79 51.07
CA LEU A 401 -53.27 43.73 49.60
C LEU A 401 -52.18 44.58 48.93
N GLU A 402 -51.80 45.73 49.48
CA GLU A 402 -50.69 46.56 48.99
C GLU A 402 -49.33 45.90 49.22
N GLU A 403 -49.10 45.29 50.39
CA GLU A 403 -47.87 44.52 50.66
C GLU A 403 -47.78 43.26 49.80
N THR A 404 -48.87 42.51 49.63
CA THR A 404 -48.86 41.33 48.73
C THR A 404 -48.73 41.74 47.25
N GLN A 405 -49.37 42.82 46.80
CA GLN A 405 -49.15 43.39 45.46
C GLN A 405 -47.68 43.77 45.25
N LYS A 406 -47.06 44.42 46.24
CA LYS A 406 -45.64 44.82 46.20
C LYS A 406 -44.71 43.61 46.15
N HIS A 407 -44.96 42.57 46.96
CA HIS A 407 -44.19 41.33 46.98
C HIS A 407 -44.32 40.53 45.67
N VAL A 408 -45.54 40.43 45.11
CA VAL A 408 -45.76 39.81 43.80
C VAL A 408 -45.09 40.61 42.69
N SER A 409 -45.08 41.95 42.78
CA SER A 409 -44.41 42.81 41.80
C SER A 409 -42.88 42.68 41.84
N SER A 410 -42.26 42.58 43.03
CA SER A 410 -40.82 42.32 43.14
C SER A 410 -40.48 40.91 42.65
N SER A 411 -41.27 39.90 43.01
CA SER A 411 -41.05 38.53 42.53
C SER A 411 -41.23 38.41 41.01
N LEU A 412 -42.19 39.12 40.42
CA LEU A 412 -42.37 39.21 38.97
C LEU A 412 -41.14 39.86 38.31
N SER A 413 -40.60 40.95 38.87
CA SER A 413 -39.39 41.60 38.36
C SER A 413 -38.18 40.68 38.43
N GLU A 414 -37.96 39.99 39.55
CA GLU A 414 -36.89 38.99 39.69
C GLU A 414 -37.02 37.85 38.67
N LYS A 415 -38.24 37.36 38.42
CA LYS A 415 -38.50 36.32 37.42
C LYS A 415 -38.31 36.82 35.99
N GLN A 416 -38.62 38.10 35.73
CA GLN A 416 -38.42 38.72 34.43
C GLN A 416 -36.93 38.96 34.14
N GLU A 417 -36.13 39.35 35.14
CA GLU A 417 -34.68 39.44 35.03
C GLU A 417 -34.01 38.06 34.88
N GLN A 418 -34.47 37.05 35.64
CA GLN A 418 -34.05 35.65 35.46
C GLN A 418 -34.36 35.12 34.06
N LEU A 419 -35.52 35.48 33.49
CA LEU A 419 -35.86 35.13 32.10
C LEU A 419 -34.96 35.80 31.08
N LEU A 420 -34.59 37.08 31.26
CA LEU A 420 -33.65 37.77 30.36
C LEU A 420 -32.26 37.14 30.38
N VAL A 421 -31.74 36.76 31.56
CA VAL A 421 -30.44 36.06 31.69
C VAL A 421 -30.50 34.66 31.06
N MET A 422 -31.61 33.94 31.22
CA MET A 422 -31.81 32.64 30.57
C MET A 422 -31.95 32.78 29.04
N GLN A 423 -32.55 33.87 28.55
CA GLN A 423 -32.62 34.18 27.12
C GLN A 423 -31.23 34.47 26.55
N SER A 424 -30.44 35.36 27.15
CA SER A 424 -29.09 35.64 26.65
C SER A 424 -28.19 34.40 26.68
N SER A 425 -28.30 33.56 27.72
CA SER A 425 -27.59 32.27 27.78
C SER A 425 -28.09 31.27 26.72
N THR A 426 -29.33 31.38 26.25
CA THR A 426 -29.86 30.54 25.15
C THR A 426 -29.34 31.05 23.81
N ASP A 427 -29.37 32.36 23.57
CA ASP A 427 -28.83 32.99 22.36
C ASP A 427 -27.33 32.71 22.18
N GLU A 428 -26.55 32.73 23.26
CA GLU A 428 -25.13 32.35 23.28
C GLU A 428 -24.93 30.87 22.90
N LEU A 429 -25.73 29.96 23.46
CA LEU A 429 -25.68 28.53 23.15
C LEU A 429 -26.13 28.22 21.71
N GLU A 430 -27.11 28.94 21.16
CA GLU A 430 -27.49 28.82 19.75
C GLU A 430 -26.39 29.35 18.80
N ALA A 431 -25.73 30.45 19.16
CA ALA A 431 -24.61 30.98 18.38
C ALA A 431 -23.41 30.03 18.34
N ASP A 432 -23.03 29.42 19.48
CA ASP A 432 -21.96 28.42 19.51
C ASP A 432 -22.40 27.09 18.85
N LEU A 433 -23.68 26.72 18.90
CA LEU A 433 -24.22 25.58 18.14
C LEU A 433 -24.05 25.79 16.63
N ASP A 434 -24.48 26.93 16.08
CA ASP A 434 -24.39 27.19 14.63
C ASP A 434 -22.93 27.34 14.17
N ARG A 435 -22.05 27.87 15.04
CA ARG A 435 -20.58 27.88 14.85
C ARG A 435 -19.98 26.46 14.81
N LEU A 436 -20.36 25.58 15.73
CA LEU A 436 -19.91 24.19 15.76
C LEU A 436 -20.46 23.39 14.56
N LEU A 437 -21.69 23.65 14.13
CA LEU A 437 -22.28 23.07 12.93
C LEU A 437 -21.54 23.53 11.66
N ALA A 438 -21.20 24.81 11.54
CA ALA A 438 -20.39 25.33 10.44
C ALA A 438 -19.00 24.68 10.39
N LEU A 439 -18.31 24.58 11.53
CA LEU A 439 -17.00 23.94 11.64
C LEU A 439 -17.06 22.42 11.32
N LYS A 440 -18.12 21.73 11.76
CA LYS A 440 -18.39 20.33 11.39
C LYS A 440 -18.59 20.16 9.88
N GLN A 441 -19.30 21.08 9.22
CA GLN A 441 -19.50 21.07 7.77
C GLN A 441 -18.20 21.35 7.01
N GLN A 442 -17.39 22.31 7.46
CA GLN A 442 -16.06 22.58 6.90
C GLN A 442 -15.17 21.34 7.00
N ASN A 443 -15.00 20.78 8.20
CA ASN A 443 -14.16 19.60 8.44
C ASN A 443 -14.60 18.39 7.61
N LEU A 444 -15.90 18.18 7.42
CA LEU A 444 -16.42 17.15 6.54
C LEU A 444 -16.03 17.39 5.07
N SER A 445 -16.13 18.62 4.58
CA SER A 445 -15.74 18.98 3.21
C SER A 445 -14.24 18.80 2.96
N GLU A 446 -13.40 19.13 3.94
CA GLU A 446 -11.94 18.94 3.89
C GLU A 446 -11.58 17.46 3.96
N LEU A 447 -12.22 16.69 4.84
CA LEU A 447 -12.03 15.24 4.93
C LEU A 447 -12.40 14.53 3.61
N VAL A 448 -13.52 14.90 2.99
CA VAL A 448 -13.94 14.36 1.67
C VAL A 448 -12.94 14.75 0.57
N ALA A 449 -12.43 15.98 0.57
CA ALA A 449 -11.40 16.41 -0.37
C ALA A 449 -10.08 15.64 -0.19
N LEU A 450 -9.64 15.41 1.06
CA LEU A 450 -8.45 14.63 1.39
C LEU A 450 -8.62 13.15 1.04
N GLN A 451 -9.75 12.53 1.36
CA GLN A 451 -10.06 11.15 0.96
C GLN A 451 -10.09 11.00 -0.57
N THR A 452 -10.62 11.99 -1.29
CA THR A 452 -10.62 12.00 -2.78
C THR A 452 -9.20 12.15 -3.33
N ARG A 453 -8.38 13.02 -2.74
CA ARG A 453 -6.95 13.15 -3.06
C ARG A 453 -6.18 11.84 -2.82
N VAL A 454 -6.44 11.15 -1.71
CA VAL A 454 -5.84 9.84 -1.41
C VAL A 454 -6.27 8.79 -2.43
N LYS A 455 -7.56 8.72 -2.80
CA LYS A 455 -8.05 7.82 -3.87
C LYS A 455 -7.36 8.11 -5.22
N HIS A 456 -7.17 9.37 -5.58
CA HIS A 456 -6.45 9.75 -6.80
C HIS A 456 -4.96 9.36 -6.74
N LEU A 457 -4.27 9.62 -5.63
CA LEU A 457 -2.86 9.24 -5.44
C LEU A 457 -2.67 7.72 -5.45
N GLN A 458 -3.59 6.95 -4.87
CA GLN A 458 -3.57 5.49 -4.95
C GLN A 458 -3.82 5.02 -6.39
N ALA A 459 -4.78 5.61 -7.13
CA ALA A 459 -5.00 5.29 -8.54
C ALA A 459 -3.77 5.62 -9.41
N VAL A 460 -2.99 6.66 -9.08
CA VAL A 460 -1.70 6.96 -9.74
C VAL A 460 -0.68 5.86 -9.43
N LYS A 461 -0.55 5.44 -8.16
CA LYS A 461 0.33 4.34 -7.75
C LYS A 461 -0.04 3.01 -8.43
N ASP A 462 -1.32 2.76 -8.63
CA ASP A 462 -1.85 1.56 -9.30
C ASP A 462 -1.75 1.64 -10.84
N GLY A 463 -1.30 2.75 -11.43
CA GLY A 463 -1.31 2.97 -12.87
C GLY A 463 -2.69 3.16 -13.50
N ARG A 464 -3.76 3.28 -12.70
CA ARG A 464 -5.17 3.35 -13.12
C ARG A 464 -5.72 4.78 -13.27
N TYR A 465 -4.95 5.80 -12.89
CA TYR A 465 -5.40 7.20 -12.93
C TYR A 465 -5.34 7.79 -14.34
N VAL A 466 -6.48 8.29 -14.83
CA VAL A 466 -6.60 8.96 -16.13
C VAL A 466 -6.48 10.48 -15.96
N PHE A 467 -5.43 11.07 -16.55
CA PHE A 467 -5.27 12.52 -16.58
C PHE A 467 -6.33 13.18 -17.48
N LEU A 468 -7.28 13.90 -16.87
CA LEU A 468 -8.26 14.74 -17.57
C LEU A 468 -7.59 15.76 -18.51
N PHE A 469 -6.45 16.32 -18.11
CA PHE A 469 -5.65 17.24 -18.91
C PHE A 469 -4.21 16.73 -19.01
N ARG A 470 -3.82 16.26 -20.21
CA ARG A 470 -2.49 15.68 -20.46
C ARG A 470 -1.37 16.71 -20.60
N SER A 471 -1.68 18.00 -20.78
CA SER A 471 -0.69 19.08 -20.90
C SER A 471 -0.81 20.11 -19.78
N LYS A 472 0.33 20.65 -19.33
CA LYS A 472 0.40 21.72 -18.32
C LYS A 472 -0.31 23.01 -18.80
N GLN A 473 -0.29 23.28 -20.11
CA GLN A 473 -0.97 24.44 -20.70
C GLN A 473 -2.50 24.29 -20.67
N SER A 474 -3.02 23.11 -21.01
CA SER A 474 -4.46 22.80 -20.93
C SER A 474 -4.98 22.89 -19.49
N LEU A 475 -4.21 22.36 -18.53
CA LEU A 475 -4.53 22.46 -17.10
C LEU A 475 -4.59 23.93 -16.62
N LEU A 476 -3.62 24.76 -17.00
CA LEU A 476 -3.59 26.18 -16.65
C LEU A 476 -4.72 26.99 -17.31
N HIS A 477 -5.12 26.63 -18.54
CA HIS A 477 -6.27 27.25 -19.21
C HIS A 477 -7.57 26.93 -18.47
N GLU A 478 -7.76 25.67 -18.05
CA GLU A 478 -8.94 25.24 -17.30
C GLU A 478 -9.01 25.80 -15.89
N HIS A 479 -7.88 25.95 -15.18
CA HIS A 479 -7.85 26.71 -13.92
C HIS A 479 -8.36 28.14 -14.13
N ARG A 480 -7.80 28.88 -15.09
CA ARG A 480 -8.26 30.25 -15.41
C ARG A 480 -9.75 30.31 -15.80
N ARG A 481 -10.27 29.27 -16.46
CA ARG A 481 -11.71 29.14 -16.79
C ARG A 481 -12.58 28.86 -15.56
N LEU A 482 -12.07 28.14 -14.56
CA LEU A 482 -12.76 27.91 -13.29
C LEU A 482 -12.69 29.15 -12.39
N ASP A 483 -11.53 29.80 -12.30
CA ASP A 483 -11.30 31.00 -11.48
C ASP A 483 -12.18 32.17 -11.96
N SER A 484 -12.25 32.40 -13.27
CA SER A 484 -13.14 33.40 -13.87
C SER A 484 -14.63 33.07 -13.67
N ARG A 485 -15.03 31.80 -13.73
CA ARG A 485 -16.40 31.38 -13.36
C ARG A 485 -16.70 31.58 -11.88
N LEU A 486 -15.76 31.30 -10.99
CA LEU A 486 -15.90 31.55 -9.54
C LEU A 486 -16.02 33.05 -9.24
N ALA A 487 -15.25 33.90 -9.92
CA ALA A 487 -15.37 35.35 -9.83
C ALA A 487 -16.76 35.83 -10.29
N VAL A 488 -17.26 35.34 -11.43
CA VAL A 488 -18.63 35.66 -11.90
C VAL A 488 -19.68 35.20 -10.87
N ILE A 489 -19.61 33.97 -10.37
CA ILE A 489 -20.55 33.46 -9.36
C ILE A 489 -20.48 34.30 -8.07
N SER A 490 -19.29 34.74 -7.65
CA SER A 490 -19.11 35.65 -6.51
C SER A 490 -19.81 37.00 -6.72
N THR A 491 -19.68 37.61 -7.90
CA THR A 491 -20.38 38.87 -8.22
C THR A 491 -21.90 38.70 -8.31
N VAL A 492 -22.39 37.54 -8.76
CA VAL A 492 -23.82 37.20 -8.71
C VAL A 492 -24.29 37.00 -7.27
N LEU A 493 -23.50 36.34 -6.41
CA LEU A 493 -23.85 36.14 -5.00
C LEU A 493 -23.99 37.46 -4.23
N GLU A 494 -23.01 38.37 -4.38
CA GLU A 494 -23.07 39.70 -3.74
C GLU A 494 -24.18 40.59 -4.31
N ARG A 495 -24.64 40.33 -5.55
CA ARG A 495 -25.86 40.97 -6.09
C ARG A 495 -27.12 40.39 -5.43
N VAL A 496 -27.30 39.07 -5.48
CA VAL A 496 -28.48 38.38 -4.90
C VAL A 496 -28.62 38.65 -3.41
N LYS A 497 -27.51 38.74 -2.67
CA LYS A 497 -27.42 39.12 -1.26
C LYS A 497 -27.91 40.54 -0.97
N LYS A 498 -27.66 41.49 -1.87
CA LYS A 498 -28.20 42.87 -1.79
C LYS A 498 -29.68 42.93 -2.18
N GLU A 499 -30.09 42.13 -3.18
CA GLU A 499 -31.47 42.06 -3.66
C GLU A 499 -32.40 41.30 -2.68
N ASN A 500 -31.86 40.38 -1.88
CA ASN A 500 -32.63 39.54 -0.95
C ASN A 500 -32.00 39.44 0.45
N PRO A 501 -32.10 40.49 1.29
CA PRO A 501 -31.54 40.49 2.66
C PRO A 501 -32.03 39.32 3.53
N GLN A 502 -33.28 38.89 3.33
CA GLN A 502 -33.91 37.75 4.01
C GLN A 502 -33.16 36.41 3.86
N PHE A 503 -32.32 36.25 2.83
CA PHE A 503 -31.50 35.04 2.65
C PHE A 503 -30.02 35.24 3.00
N GLN A 504 -29.63 36.39 3.56
CA GLN A 504 -28.23 36.74 3.78
C GLN A 504 -27.49 35.74 4.69
N ALA A 505 -28.14 35.17 5.71
CA ALA A 505 -27.55 34.14 6.57
C ALA A 505 -27.21 32.83 5.81
N ALA A 506 -28.05 32.41 4.87
CA ALA A 506 -27.80 31.24 4.02
C ALA A 506 -26.74 31.54 2.95
N LEU A 507 -26.81 32.71 2.32
CA LEU A 507 -25.87 33.16 1.30
C LEU A 507 -24.46 33.39 1.86
N LEU A 508 -24.33 33.78 3.14
CA LEU A 508 -23.03 33.95 3.82
C LEU A 508 -22.19 32.66 3.82
N LYS A 509 -22.81 31.52 4.13
CA LYS A 509 -22.13 30.21 4.17
C LYS A 509 -21.57 29.84 2.77
N VAL A 510 -22.29 30.20 1.70
CA VAL A 510 -21.83 30.04 0.30
C VAL A 510 -20.76 31.07 -0.09
N SER A 511 -20.91 32.35 0.29
CA SER A 511 -19.92 33.39 -0.04
C SER A 511 -18.56 33.14 0.62
N GLN A 512 -18.55 32.67 1.87
CA GLN A 512 -17.32 32.28 2.58
C GLN A 512 -16.64 31.08 1.89
N THR A 513 -17.42 30.11 1.42
CA THR A 513 -16.91 28.95 0.66
C THR A 513 -16.29 29.38 -0.67
N ILE A 514 -16.91 30.31 -1.40
CA ILE A 514 -16.35 30.84 -2.66
C ILE A 514 -15.10 31.68 -2.41
N ALA A 515 -15.11 32.53 -1.37
CA ALA A 515 -13.96 33.33 -0.98
C ALA A 515 -12.74 32.47 -0.60
N SER A 516 -12.93 31.33 0.09
CA SER A 516 -11.84 30.41 0.43
C SER A 516 -11.27 29.64 -0.77
N LYS A 517 -12.00 29.55 -1.89
CA LYS A 517 -11.49 29.00 -3.17
C LYS A 517 -10.90 30.06 -4.10
N LEU A 518 -11.33 31.32 -4.00
CA LEU A 518 -10.74 32.45 -4.73
C LEU A 518 -9.47 33.00 -4.07
N ARG A 519 -9.26 32.74 -2.77
CA ARG A 519 -7.99 33.04 -2.10
C ARG A 519 -6.88 32.22 -2.76
N PRO A 520 -5.78 32.84 -3.25
CA PRO A 520 -4.73 32.09 -3.91
C PRO A 520 -4.16 31.05 -2.95
N SER A 521 -4.06 29.81 -3.42
CA SER A 521 -3.30 28.76 -2.75
C SER A 521 -1.83 29.15 -2.80
N GLU A 522 -1.32 29.76 -1.74
CA GLU A 522 0.12 29.90 -1.49
C GLU A 522 0.71 28.49 -1.41
N SER A 523 1.29 28.04 -2.52
CA SER A 523 1.97 26.76 -2.62
C SER A 523 3.36 26.87 -1.98
N PRO A 524 3.73 25.95 -1.06
CA PRO A 524 5.14 25.74 -0.73
C PRO A 524 5.92 25.15 -1.91
#